data_AF-A0A7J0GRE9-F1
#
_entry.id   AF-A0A7J0GRE9-F1
#
_cell.length_a   1.000
_cell.length_b   1.000
_cell.length_c   1.000
_cell.angle_alpha   90.00
_cell.angle_beta   90.00
_cell.angle_gamma   90.00
#
_symmetry.space_group_name_H-M   'P 1'
#
loop_
_entity.id
_entity.type
_entity.pdbx_description
1 polymer ?
#
loop_
_entity_poly.entity_id
_entity_poly.type
_entity_poly.pdbx_seq_one_letter_code
_entity_poly.pdbx_strand_id
1 'polypeptide(L)'
;MLGAYSLLKVIESELQGYLSATKGRVGHCIALVQAVSDVQEQGAVDDRDTFLHGVRDLLSIHSNAQAGLSTYVSAPGIVQQISGLQSDLMTLQSDLENSLPEDRNRCINELRTLIQSLQQLLFSSSTTAQPILTPRALMKELDEMEKINAKLSAAVEEVTLEHCKKNEELGLQRRVFVDFFCNPERLRNQVRELSARVRALQAS
;
A
#
# COMPACT_ATOMS: atom_id res chain seq x y z
N MET A 1 35.60 4.27 -78.20
CA MET A 1 35.68 4.19 -76.73
C MET A 1 35.22 5.46 -75.99
N LEU A 2 35.25 6.67 -76.58
CA LEU A 2 34.79 7.89 -75.89
C LEU A 2 33.28 7.98 -75.62
N GLY A 3 32.42 7.46 -76.51
CA GLY A 3 30.96 7.57 -76.35
C GLY A 3 30.38 6.81 -75.14
N ALA A 4 30.96 5.65 -74.80
CA ALA A 4 30.54 4.87 -73.63
C ALA A 4 30.95 5.57 -72.32
N TYR A 5 32.14 6.17 -72.30
CA TYR A 5 32.63 6.94 -71.15
C TYR A 5 31.80 8.20 -70.90
N SER A 6 31.42 8.94 -71.93
CA SER A 6 30.53 10.10 -71.78
C SER A 6 29.14 9.70 -71.29
N LEU A 7 28.59 8.58 -71.76
CA LEU A 7 27.31 8.07 -71.30
C LEU A 7 27.36 7.66 -69.81
N LEU A 8 28.41 6.94 -69.41
CA LEU A 8 28.63 6.57 -68.00
C LEU A 8 28.71 7.80 -67.09
N LYS A 9 29.38 8.87 -67.54
CA LYS A 9 29.51 10.11 -66.77
C LYS A 9 28.18 10.86 -66.61
N VAL A 10 27.33 10.84 -67.63
CA VAL A 10 25.96 11.41 -67.54
C VAL A 10 25.12 10.60 -66.56
N ILE A 11 25.15 9.27 -66.66
CA ILE A 11 24.44 8.37 -65.73
C ILE A 11 24.91 8.61 -64.29
N GLU A 12 26.22 8.72 -64.06
CA GLU A 12 26.79 9.03 -62.74
C GLU A 12 26.27 10.36 -62.20
N SER A 13 26.25 11.42 -63.02
CA SER A 13 25.77 12.73 -62.60
C SER A 13 24.27 12.73 -62.23
N GLU A 14 23.47 11.99 -62.98
CA GLU A 14 22.03 11.85 -62.75
C GLU A 14 21.76 11.04 -61.46
N LEU A 15 22.48 9.92 -61.26
CA LEU A 15 22.42 9.13 -60.03
C LEU A 15 22.83 9.94 -58.80
N GLN A 16 23.85 10.80 -58.93
CA GLN A 16 24.26 11.70 -57.85
C GLN A 16 23.19 12.75 -57.53
N GLY A 17 22.47 13.23 -58.56
CA GLY A 17 21.30 14.09 -58.41
C GLY A 17 20.18 13.39 -57.61
N TYR A 18 19.82 12.16 -58.00
CA TYR A 18 18.82 11.36 -57.29
C TYR A 18 19.22 11.06 -55.84
N LEU A 19 20.48 10.73 -55.60
CA LEU A 19 21.00 10.47 -54.25
C LEU A 19 20.87 11.72 -53.37
N SER A 20 21.24 12.89 -53.90
CA SER A 20 21.17 14.16 -53.18
C SER A 20 19.73 14.55 -52.86
N ALA A 21 18.81 14.41 -53.82
CA ALA A 21 17.38 14.67 -53.62
C ALA A 21 16.76 13.71 -52.59
N THR A 22 17.12 12.42 -52.65
CA THR A 22 16.64 11.40 -51.71
C THR A 22 17.17 11.68 -50.30
N LYS A 23 18.44 12.05 -50.16
CA LYS A 23 19.04 12.44 -48.88
C LYS A 23 18.34 13.66 -48.27
N GLY A 24 17.97 14.64 -49.09
CA GLY A 24 17.16 15.79 -48.66
C GLY A 24 15.78 15.39 -48.14
N ARG A 25 15.09 14.50 -48.86
CA ARG A 25 13.77 13.97 -48.43
C ARG A 25 13.85 13.15 -47.15
N VAL A 26 14.87 12.30 -47.02
CA VAL A 26 15.12 11.53 -45.79
C VAL A 26 15.42 12.46 -44.62
N GLY A 27 16.24 13.50 -44.82
CA GLY A 27 16.48 14.54 -43.82
C GLY A 27 15.20 15.25 -43.38
N HIS A 28 14.31 15.57 -44.32
CA HIS A 28 13.01 16.16 -44.01
C HIS A 28 12.09 15.19 -43.24
N CYS A 29 12.05 13.91 -43.60
CA CYS A 29 11.30 12.90 -42.85
C CYS A 29 11.84 12.72 -41.43
N ILE A 30 13.17 12.73 -41.25
CA ILE A 30 13.80 12.67 -39.92
C ILE A 30 13.43 13.91 -39.10
N ALA A 31 13.48 15.10 -39.70
CA ALA A 31 13.07 16.35 -39.04
C ALA A 31 11.57 16.33 -38.67
N LEU A 32 10.70 15.76 -39.51
CA LEU A 32 9.29 15.56 -39.19
C LEU A 32 9.10 14.57 -38.03
N VAL A 33 9.83 13.46 -38.02
CA VAL A 33 9.77 12.47 -36.91
C VAL A 33 10.29 13.07 -35.60
N GLN A 34 11.35 13.87 -35.66
CA GLN A 34 11.87 14.61 -34.51
C GLN A 34 10.86 15.67 -34.04
N ALA A 35 10.28 16.45 -34.94
CA ALA A 35 9.22 17.40 -34.58
C ALA A 35 7.99 16.73 -33.98
N VAL A 36 7.59 15.55 -34.47
CA VAL A 36 6.47 14.76 -33.89
C VAL A 36 6.82 14.20 -32.52
N SER A 37 8.10 13.87 -32.29
CA SER A 37 8.60 13.41 -31.00
C SER A 37 8.75 14.56 -29.99
N ASP A 38 9.11 15.77 -30.45
CA ASP A 38 9.16 16.99 -29.63
C ASP A 38 7.75 17.53 -29.32
N VAL A 39 6.74 17.26 -30.16
CA VAL A 39 5.31 17.56 -29.90
C VAL A 39 4.72 16.69 -28.77
N GLN A 40 5.48 15.73 -28.24
CA GLN A 40 5.09 15.00 -27.04
C GLN A 40 5.21 15.86 -25.76
N GLU A 41 5.79 17.06 -25.82
CA GLU A 41 5.66 18.09 -24.79
C GLU A 41 4.36 18.90 -24.92
N GLN A 42 3.37 18.49 -24.11
CA GLN A 42 2.51 19.36 -23.30
C GLN A 42 1.79 20.54 -23.99
N GLY A 43 0.64 20.24 -24.59
CA GLY A 43 -0.47 21.19 -24.68
C GLY A 43 -1.50 20.94 -23.59
N ALA A 44 -1.96 21.99 -22.92
CA ALA A 44 -3.26 21.96 -22.26
C ALA A 44 -4.30 21.54 -23.29
N VAL A 45 -5.29 20.75 -22.86
CA VAL A 45 -6.55 20.58 -23.59
C VAL A 45 -7.09 21.99 -23.88
N ASP A 46 -7.43 22.27 -25.15
CA ASP A 46 -8.02 23.53 -25.55
C ASP A 46 -9.26 23.81 -24.68
N ASP A 47 -9.33 24.99 -24.06
CA ASP A 47 -10.46 25.39 -23.21
C ASP A 47 -11.81 25.37 -23.96
N ARG A 48 -11.79 25.33 -25.29
CA ARG A 48 -12.97 25.20 -26.14
C ARG A 48 -13.42 23.75 -26.35
N ASP A 49 -12.62 22.76 -25.95
CA ASP A 49 -12.94 21.35 -26.05
C ASP A 49 -13.81 20.89 -24.88
N THR A 50 -15.11 21.20 -24.99
CA THR A 50 -16.13 20.81 -24.01
C THR A 50 -16.16 19.30 -23.76
N PHE A 51 -15.78 18.48 -24.75
CA PHE A 51 -15.81 17.03 -24.62
C PHE A 51 -14.72 16.54 -23.67
N LEU A 52 -13.45 16.92 -23.89
CA LEU A 52 -12.36 16.50 -23.02
C LEU A 52 -12.48 17.06 -21.60
N HIS A 53 -13.04 18.26 -21.45
CA HIS A 53 -13.41 18.79 -20.14
C HIS A 53 -14.52 17.98 -19.46
N GLY A 54 -15.55 17.57 -20.21
CA GLY A 54 -16.60 16.69 -19.69
C GLY A 54 -16.08 15.32 -19.26
N VAL A 55 -15.14 14.75 -20.02
CA VAL A 55 -14.44 13.50 -19.65
C VAL A 55 -13.63 13.70 -18.37
N ARG A 56 -12.87 14.80 -18.25
CA ARG A 56 -12.14 15.15 -17.03
C ARG A 56 -13.08 15.26 -15.83
N ASP A 57 -14.22 15.94 -15.98
CA ASP A 57 -15.17 16.14 -14.89
C ASP A 57 -15.73 14.80 -14.40
N LEU A 58 -16.11 13.90 -15.31
CA LEU A 58 -16.55 12.55 -14.97
C LEU A 58 -15.48 11.74 -14.23
N LEU A 59 -14.23 11.80 -14.70
CA LEU A 59 -13.10 11.13 -14.04
C LEU A 59 -12.83 11.71 -12.64
N SER A 60 -12.95 13.04 -12.48
CA SER A 60 -12.73 13.71 -11.20
C SER A 60 -13.75 13.31 -10.12
N ILE A 61 -15.01 13.08 -10.52
CA ILE A 61 -16.08 12.60 -9.64
C ILE A 61 -15.73 11.20 -9.12
N HIS A 62 -15.14 10.34 -9.96
CA HIS A 62 -14.78 8.98 -9.58
C HIS A 62 -13.60 8.93 -8.60
N SER A 63 -12.59 9.78 -8.77
CA SER A 63 -11.40 9.77 -7.91
C SER A 63 -11.61 10.39 -6.51
N ASN A 64 -12.81 10.89 -6.19
CA ASN A 64 -13.12 11.60 -4.93
C ASN A 64 -12.09 12.70 -4.59
N ALA A 65 -11.42 13.24 -5.60
CA ALA A 65 -10.45 14.30 -5.45
C ALA A 65 -11.24 15.61 -5.30
N GLN A 66 -11.49 15.97 -4.05
CA GLN A 66 -12.19 17.19 -3.68
C GLN A 66 -11.49 18.41 -4.31
N ALA A 67 -12.15 19.02 -5.30
CA ALA A 67 -12.16 20.44 -5.59
C ALA A 67 -10.82 21.20 -5.46
N GLY A 68 -9.79 20.75 -6.16
CA GLY A 68 -8.77 21.63 -6.69
C GLY A 68 -9.01 21.70 -8.19
N LEU A 69 -9.64 22.77 -8.69
CA LEU A 69 -9.76 23.05 -10.12
C LEU A 69 -8.34 23.18 -10.71
N SER A 70 -7.69 22.05 -11.03
CA SER A 70 -6.56 22.07 -11.94
C SER A 70 -7.15 22.44 -13.30
N THR A 71 -7.13 23.73 -13.61
CA THR A 71 -7.49 24.29 -14.91
C THR A 71 -6.66 23.65 -16.02
N TYR A 72 -5.48 23.12 -15.69
CA TYR A 72 -4.63 22.40 -16.61
C TYR A 72 -5.02 20.92 -16.69
N VAL A 73 -5.53 20.52 -17.85
CA VAL A 73 -5.76 19.13 -18.23
C VAL A 73 -4.89 18.86 -19.45
N SER A 74 -4.11 17.79 -19.45
CA SER A 74 -3.40 17.34 -20.63
C SER A 74 -4.09 16.11 -21.19
N ALA A 75 -4.18 15.99 -22.52
CA ALA A 75 -4.74 14.80 -23.15
C ALA A 75 -4.05 13.48 -22.69
N PRO A 76 -2.71 13.44 -22.52
CA PRO A 76 -2.04 12.27 -21.93
C PRO A 76 -2.50 11.97 -20.49
N GLY A 77 -2.75 13.01 -19.68
CA GLY A 77 -3.26 12.84 -18.32
C GLY A 77 -4.65 12.22 -18.28
N ILE A 78 -5.55 12.64 -19.19
CA ILE A 78 -6.88 12.01 -19.34
C ILE A 78 -6.72 10.54 -19.74
N VAL A 79 -5.89 10.25 -20.75
CA VAL A 79 -5.67 8.87 -21.22
C VAL A 79 -5.14 7.99 -20.08
N GLN A 80 -4.19 8.50 -19.29
CA GLN A 80 -3.65 7.77 -18.14
C GLN A 80 -4.72 7.50 -17.08
N GLN A 81 -5.59 8.46 -16.78
CA GLN A 81 -6.71 8.27 -15.84
C GLN A 81 -7.72 7.23 -16.36
N ILE A 82 -8.04 7.25 -17.65
CA ILE A 82 -8.91 6.25 -18.28
C ILE A 82 -8.26 4.85 -18.21
N SER A 83 -6.96 4.74 -18.50
CA SER A 83 -6.24 3.46 -18.38
C SER A 83 -6.20 2.94 -16.94
N GLY A 84 -6.04 3.84 -15.95
CA GLY A 84 -6.16 3.49 -14.53
C GLY A 84 -7.54 2.93 -14.20
N LEU A 85 -8.60 3.64 -14.59
CA LEU A 85 -9.99 3.20 -14.39
C LEU A 85 -10.28 1.84 -15.05
N GLN A 86 -9.73 1.61 -16.25
CA GLN A 86 -9.86 0.32 -16.93
C GLN A 86 -9.18 -0.79 -16.14
N SER A 87 -7.99 -0.55 -15.59
CA SER A 87 -7.31 -1.50 -14.71
C SER A 87 -8.14 -1.80 -13.47
N ASP A 88 -8.68 -0.78 -12.81
CA ASP A 88 -9.49 -0.93 -11.61
C ASP A 88 -10.77 -1.73 -11.88
N LEU A 89 -11.43 -1.49 -13.02
CA LEU A 89 -12.58 -2.28 -13.46
C LEU A 89 -12.23 -3.75 -13.69
N MET A 90 -11.07 -4.05 -14.28
CA MET A 90 -10.62 -5.42 -14.49
C MET A 90 -10.31 -6.12 -13.16
N THR A 91 -9.72 -5.41 -12.19
CA THR A 91 -9.52 -5.92 -10.83
C THR A 91 -10.86 -6.21 -10.16
N LEU A 92 -11.80 -5.27 -10.19
CA LEU A 92 -13.12 -5.45 -9.59
C LEU A 92 -13.91 -6.60 -10.24
N GLN A 93 -13.80 -6.76 -11.56
CA GLN A 93 -14.38 -7.90 -12.26
C GLN A 93 -13.77 -9.21 -11.77
N SER A 94 -12.43 -9.27 -11.66
CA SER A 94 -11.74 -10.46 -11.16
C SER A 94 -12.15 -10.81 -9.72
N ASP A 95 -12.32 -9.81 -8.86
CA ASP A 95 -12.80 -10.00 -7.49
C ASP A 95 -14.24 -10.54 -7.45
N LEU A 96 -15.14 -9.97 -8.27
CA LEU A 96 -16.52 -10.44 -8.36
C LEU A 96 -16.63 -11.88 -8.87
N GLU A 97 -15.76 -12.28 -9.81
CA GLU A 97 -15.75 -13.62 -10.39
C GLU A 97 -15.09 -14.66 -9.48
N ASN A 98 -14.05 -14.28 -8.73
CA ASN A 98 -13.19 -15.24 -8.02
C ASN A 98 -13.27 -15.08 -6.50
N SER A 99 -12.99 -13.90 -5.94
CA SER A 99 -12.87 -13.73 -4.48
C SER A 99 -14.23 -13.78 -3.79
N LEU A 100 -15.25 -13.11 -4.33
CA LEU A 100 -16.57 -13.04 -3.69
C LEU A 100 -17.27 -14.42 -3.60
N PRO A 101 -17.30 -15.26 -4.67
CA PRO A 101 -17.88 -16.60 -4.57
C PRO A 101 -17.10 -17.51 -3.63
N GLU A 102 -15.77 -17.39 -3.59
CA GLU A 102 -14.90 -18.15 -2.68
C GLU A 102 -15.18 -17.80 -1.22
N ASP A 103 -15.21 -16.52 -0.87
CA ASP A 103 -15.49 -16.05 0.48
C ASP A 103 -16.92 -16.42 0.92
N ARG A 104 -17.90 -16.30 0.03
CA ARG A 104 -19.26 -16.77 0.29
C ARG A 104 -19.28 -18.27 0.57
N ASN A 105 -18.60 -19.08 -0.25
CA ASN A 105 -18.54 -20.53 -0.06
C ASN A 105 -17.83 -20.90 1.25
N ARG A 106 -16.75 -20.19 1.60
CA ARG A 106 -16.05 -20.34 2.88
C ARG A 106 -16.99 -20.10 4.06
N CYS A 107 -17.69 -18.97 4.07
CA CYS A 107 -18.67 -18.63 5.11
C CYS A 107 -19.79 -19.67 5.22
N ILE A 108 -20.35 -20.11 4.08
CA ILE A 108 -21.36 -21.18 4.07
C ILE A 108 -20.82 -22.48 4.67
N ASN A 109 -19.57 -22.84 4.37
CA ASN A 109 -18.95 -24.04 4.92
C ASN A 109 -18.69 -23.91 6.42
N GLU A 110 -18.22 -22.76 6.90
CA GLU A 110 -18.05 -22.49 8.33
C GLU A 110 -19.38 -22.59 9.09
N LEU A 111 -20.45 -21.99 8.55
CA LEU A 111 -21.80 -22.11 9.12
C LEU A 111 -22.29 -23.56 9.12
N ARG A 112 -22.04 -24.31 8.05
CA ARG A 112 -22.38 -25.74 7.98
C ARG A 112 -21.64 -26.55 9.05
N THR A 113 -20.34 -26.31 9.24
CA THR A 113 -19.54 -26.95 10.29
C THR A 113 -20.04 -26.58 11.69
N LEU A 114 -20.39 -25.32 11.92
CA LEU A 114 -20.97 -24.88 13.18
C LEU A 114 -22.30 -25.62 13.46
N ILE A 115 -23.21 -25.64 12.49
CA ILE A 115 -24.48 -26.36 12.62
C ILE A 115 -24.25 -27.84 12.93
N GLN A 116 -23.31 -28.50 12.25
CA GLN A 116 -22.96 -29.90 12.53
C GLN A 116 -22.42 -30.08 13.95
N SER A 117 -21.56 -29.18 14.42
CA SER A 117 -21.01 -29.24 15.78
C SER A 117 -22.09 -29.08 16.85
N LEU A 118 -23.02 -28.13 16.64
CA LEU A 118 -24.17 -27.91 17.51
C LEU A 118 -25.11 -29.12 17.49
N GLN A 119 -25.35 -29.70 16.31
CA GLN A 119 -26.11 -30.95 16.20
C GLN A 119 -25.45 -32.06 17.01
N GLN A 120 -24.13 -32.28 16.88
CA GLN A 120 -23.41 -33.29 17.65
C GLN A 120 -23.47 -33.02 19.16
N LEU A 121 -23.35 -31.76 19.58
CA LEU A 121 -23.46 -31.37 20.99
C LEU A 121 -24.87 -31.60 21.53
N LEU A 122 -25.90 -31.28 20.76
CA LEU A 122 -27.29 -31.56 21.10
C LEU A 122 -27.60 -33.06 21.11
N PHE A 123 -27.09 -33.83 20.14
CA PHE A 123 -27.26 -35.28 20.10
C PHE A 123 -26.54 -35.98 21.24
N SER A 124 -25.30 -35.58 21.55
CA SER A 124 -24.58 -36.08 22.73
C SER A 124 -25.24 -35.68 24.06
N SER A 125 -25.96 -34.56 24.08
CA SER A 125 -26.78 -34.14 25.24
C SER A 125 -28.15 -34.81 25.29
N SER A 126 -28.68 -35.26 24.13
CA SER A 126 -30.01 -35.87 23.99
C SER A 126 -30.00 -37.39 24.03
N THR A 127 -28.85 -38.05 23.83
CA THR A 127 -28.71 -39.43 24.24
C THR A 127 -28.79 -39.46 25.76
N THR A 128 -29.66 -40.30 26.31
CA THR A 128 -29.77 -40.57 27.76
C THR A 128 -28.51 -41.24 28.34
N ALA A 129 -27.37 -41.14 27.66
CA ALA A 129 -26.08 -41.43 28.23
C ALA A 129 -25.80 -40.32 29.24
N GLN A 130 -26.07 -40.60 30.52
CA GLN A 130 -25.51 -39.82 31.61
C GLN A 130 -24.03 -39.54 31.27
N PRO A 131 -23.56 -38.29 31.37
CA PRO A 131 -22.16 -38.02 31.16
C PRO A 131 -21.40 -38.98 32.07
N ILE A 132 -20.48 -39.76 31.49
CA ILE A 132 -19.63 -40.67 32.25
C ILE A 132 -18.64 -39.78 33.00
N LEU A 133 -19.13 -39.13 34.05
CA LEU A 133 -18.40 -38.35 35.04
C LEU A 133 -17.63 -39.31 35.94
N THR A 134 -16.78 -40.12 35.33
CA THR A 134 -15.80 -40.87 36.12
C THR A 134 -14.98 -39.83 36.88
N PRO A 135 -14.73 -40.02 38.19
CA PRO A 135 -13.93 -39.09 38.98
C PRO A 135 -12.59 -38.73 38.30
N ARG A 136 -12.03 -39.68 37.54
CA ARG A 136 -10.81 -39.49 36.75
C ARG A 136 -10.96 -38.51 35.58
N ALA A 137 -12.07 -38.55 34.84
CA ALA A 137 -12.32 -37.61 33.74
C ALA A 137 -12.47 -36.18 34.28
N LEU A 138 -13.22 -36.03 35.38
CA LEU A 138 -13.36 -34.74 36.07
C LEU A 138 -12.03 -34.21 36.61
N MET A 139 -11.22 -35.08 37.23
CA MET A 139 -9.92 -34.69 37.76
C MET A 139 -8.97 -34.21 36.65
N LYS A 140 -9.00 -34.86 35.48
CA LYS A 140 -8.22 -34.43 34.32
C LYS A 140 -8.64 -33.04 33.82
N GLU A 141 -9.95 -32.79 33.69
CA GLU A 141 -10.44 -31.47 33.25
C GLU A 141 -10.16 -30.37 34.30
N LEU A 142 -10.22 -30.70 35.60
CA LEU A 142 -9.82 -29.79 36.67
C LEU A 142 -8.31 -29.49 36.63
N ASP A 143 -7.47 -30.49 36.40
CA ASP A 143 -6.01 -30.31 36.23
C ASP A 143 -5.69 -29.40 35.03
N GLU A 144 -6.38 -29.57 33.91
CA GLU A 144 -6.21 -28.69 32.73
C GLU A 144 -6.70 -27.26 33.01
N MET A 145 -7.82 -27.11 33.72
CA MET A 145 -8.31 -25.80 34.14
C MET A 145 -7.32 -25.10 35.09
N GLU A 146 -6.71 -25.84 36.02
CA GLU A 146 -5.68 -25.30 36.92
C GLU A 146 -4.43 -24.85 36.14
N LYS A 147 -3.99 -25.62 35.14
CA LYS A 147 -2.87 -25.22 34.26
C LYS A 147 -3.18 -23.96 33.47
N ILE A 148 -4.40 -23.84 32.92
CA ILE A 148 -4.83 -22.64 32.20
C ILE A 148 -4.89 -21.45 33.15
N ASN A 149 -5.42 -21.63 34.35
CA ASN A 149 -5.51 -20.59 35.37
C ASN A 149 -4.12 -20.10 35.83
N ALA A 150 -3.16 -21.00 35.98
CA ALA A 150 -1.78 -20.65 36.31
C ALA A 150 -1.11 -19.82 35.19
N LYS A 151 -1.30 -20.21 33.93
CA LYS A 151 -0.81 -19.45 32.77
C LYS A 151 -1.44 -18.05 32.69
N LEU A 152 -2.75 -17.97 32.90
CA LEU A 152 -3.46 -16.69 32.89
C LEU A 152 -2.99 -15.79 34.03
N SER A 153 -2.81 -16.34 35.23
CA SER A 153 -2.31 -15.59 36.39
C SER A 153 -0.93 -15.01 36.13
N ALA A 154 0.00 -15.82 35.57
CA ALA A 154 1.34 -15.34 35.21
C ALA A 154 1.31 -14.21 34.17
N ALA A 155 0.46 -14.34 33.13
CA ALA A 155 0.31 -13.30 32.11
C ALA A 155 -0.26 -11.99 32.69
N VAL A 156 -1.21 -12.09 33.62
CA VAL A 156 -1.78 -10.91 34.31
C VAL A 156 -0.73 -10.24 35.20
N GLU A 157 0.08 -11.00 35.92
CA GLU A 157 1.18 -10.46 36.73
C GLU A 157 2.21 -9.72 35.86
N GLU A 158 2.59 -10.30 34.72
CA GLU A 158 3.51 -9.68 33.75
C GLU A 158 2.96 -8.35 33.22
N VAL A 159 1.70 -8.34 32.75
CA VAL A 159 1.03 -7.12 32.26
C VAL A 159 0.93 -6.06 33.36
N THR A 160 0.63 -6.48 34.59
CA THR A 160 0.54 -5.56 35.73
C THR A 160 1.90 -4.95 36.05
N LEU A 161 2.97 -5.75 36.02
CA LEU A 161 4.33 -5.29 36.28
C LEU A 161 4.82 -4.31 35.20
N GLU A 162 4.55 -4.58 33.93
CA GLU A 162 4.86 -3.65 32.84
C GLU A 162 4.04 -2.35 32.93
N HIS A 163 2.76 -2.45 33.33
CA HIS A 163 1.93 -1.27 33.55
C HIS A 163 2.47 -0.40 34.72
N CYS A 164 2.94 -1.03 35.80
CA CYS A 164 3.58 -0.32 36.92
C CYS A 164 4.85 0.41 36.47
N LYS A 165 5.77 -0.27 35.76
CA LYS A 165 6.99 0.35 35.23
C LYS A 165 6.68 1.56 34.34
N LYS A 166 5.74 1.39 33.41
CA LYS A 166 5.32 2.48 32.51
C LYS A 166 4.75 3.67 33.29
N ASN A 167 3.99 3.42 34.35
CA ASN A 167 3.43 4.50 35.17
C ASN A 167 4.52 5.26 35.95
N GLU A 168 5.56 4.56 36.44
CA GLU A 168 6.73 5.19 37.06
C GLU A 168 7.51 6.07 36.06
N GLU A 169 7.75 5.57 34.84
CA GLU A 169 8.41 6.33 33.78
C GLU A 169 7.62 7.58 33.39
N LEU A 170 6.30 7.46 33.22
CA LEU A 170 5.42 8.61 32.97
C LEU A 170 5.45 9.61 34.13
N GLY A 171 5.53 9.12 35.37
CA GLY A 171 5.70 9.97 36.56
C GLY A 171 7.01 10.75 36.55
N LEU A 172 8.11 10.11 36.16
CA LEU A 172 9.42 10.76 35.98
C LEU A 172 9.38 11.78 34.85
N GLN A 173 8.82 11.43 33.69
CA GLN A 173 8.71 12.33 32.54
C GLN A 173 7.91 13.59 32.88
N ARG A 174 6.76 13.44 33.57
CA ARG A 174 5.96 14.57 34.07
C ARG A 174 6.76 15.44 35.03
N ARG A 175 7.54 14.84 35.94
CA ARG A 175 8.37 15.58 36.89
C ARG A 175 9.47 16.37 36.17
N VAL A 176 10.18 15.75 35.22
CA VAL A 176 11.21 16.42 34.41
C VAL A 176 10.61 17.57 33.60
N PHE A 177 9.43 17.36 33.00
CA PHE A 177 8.71 18.41 32.28
C PHE A 177 8.41 19.60 33.21
N VAL A 178 7.83 19.35 34.40
CA VAL A 178 7.55 20.41 35.38
C VAL A 178 8.83 21.11 35.84
N ASP A 179 9.87 20.38 36.18
CA ASP A 179 11.12 20.96 36.65
C ASP A 179 11.81 21.78 35.54
N PHE A 180 11.67 21.40 34.25
CA PHE A 180 12.20 22.17 33.12
C PHE A 180 11.57 23.56 32.99
N PHE A 181 10.24 23.67 33.13
CA PHE A 181 9.52 24.95 32.97
C PHE A 181 9.43 25.77 34.26
N CYS A 182 9.33 25.11 35.42
CA CYS A 182 9.02 25.78 36.69
C CYS A 182 10.21 25.86 37.65
N ASN A 183 11.24 25.01 37.52
CA ASN A 183 12.40 25.00 38.43
C ASN A 183 13.69 24.45 37.79
N PRO A 184 14.26 25.15 36.79
CA PRO A 184 15.34 24.62 35.96
C PRO A 184 16.64 24.34 36.75
N GLU A 185 16.88 25.06 37.84
CA GLU A 185 18.06 24.83 38.69
C GLU A 185 17.98 23.50 39.45
N ARG A 186 16.78 23.06 39.84
CA ARG A 186 16.58 21.73 40.44
C ARG A 186 16.91 20.62 39.45
N LEU A 187 16.46 20.75 38.20
CA LEU A 187 16.77 19.78 37.14
C LEU A 187 18.29 19.73 36.87
N ARG A 188 18.96 20.89 36.79
CA ARG A 188 20.43 20.98 36.65
C ARG A 188 21.17 20.26 37.76
N ASN A 189 20.74 20.44 39.01
CA ASN A 189 21.35 19.77 40.16
C ASN A 189 21.15 18.25 40.10
N GLN A 190 19.96 17.76 39.73
CA GLN A 190 19.69 16.33 39.56
C GLN A 190 20.56 15.72 38.44
N VAL A 191 20.72 16.40 37.31
CA VAL A 191 21.59 15.94 36.21
C VAL A 191 23.06 15.90 36.65
N ARG A 192 23.52 16.91 37.39
CA ARG A 192 24.89 16.94 37.93
C ARG A 192 25.14 15.79 38.90
N GLU A 193 24.19 15.50 39.77
CA GLU A 193 24.26 14.40 40.73
C GLU A 193 24.24 13.04 40.04
N LEU A 194 23.33 12.83 39.08
CA LEU A 194 23.27 11.61 38.28
C LEU A 194 24.58 11.37 37.52
N SER A 195 25.14 12.42 36.93
CA SER A 195 26.43 12.36 36.24
C SER A 195 27.58 11.98 37.18
N ALA A 196 27.56 12.44 38.43
CA ALA A 196 28.55 12.06 39.43
C ALA A 196 28.42 10.57 39.82
N ARG A 197 27.19 10.07 40.00
CA ARG A 197 26.94 8.65 40.32
C ARG A 197 27.35 7.71 39.18
N VAL A 198 27.06 8.07 37.93
CA VAL A 198 27.49 7.30 36.75
C VAL A 198 29.01 7.23 36.66
N ARG A 199 29.71 8.36 36.86
CA ARG A 199 31.18 8.36 36.89
C ARG A 199 31.75 7.51 38.02
N ALA A 200 31.12 7.50 39.19
CA ALA A 200 31.55 6.66 40.31
C ALA A 200 31.38 5.17 40.01
N LEU A 201 30.29 4.76 39.35
CA LEU A 201 30.06 3.37 38.91
C LEU A 201 31.02 2.92 37.80
N GLN A 202 31.43 3.83 36.91
CA GLN A 202 32.41 3.54 35.85
C GLN A 202 33.87 3.50 36.35
N ALA A 203 34.13 4.03 37.55
CA ALA A 203 35.44 4.03 38.18
C ALA A 203 35.63 2.89 39.20
N SER A 204 34.61 2.02 39.35
CA SER A 204 34.63 0.79 40.17
C SER A 204 34.70 -0.44 39.30
#